data_AF-A0A813KAR4-F1
#
_entry.id   AF-A0A813KAR4-F1
#
_cell.length_a   1.000
_cell.length_b   1.000
_cell.length_c   1.000
_cell.angle_alpha   90.00
_cell.angle_beta   90.00
_cell.angle_gamma   90.00
#
_symmetry.space_group_name_H-M   'P 1'
#
loop_
_entity.id
_entity.type
_entity.pdbx_description
1 polymer ?
#
loop_
_entity_poly.entity_id
_entity_poly.type
_entity_poly.pdbx_seq_one_letter_code
_entity_poly.pdbx_strand_id
1 'polypeptide(L)'
;VITVLRESGYMPKVQSRQLAVKQMIQQLMRQNGTLGFQEFMKIMNFLRELDRDRLRKVIDDHSDGDCVVAAKEVGAFLRVCNVLGKGMTERPDLKALLGDSDGRRFLGREDVVILCQRVAAQLRVTQHERERQYVLSAGGWNESHFVEFRKSFQLFDDDMSEVLERDELLLAMKQLKGADWQSQSNVNLILTALGMDPTKEIK
;
A
#
# COMPACT_ATOMS: atom_id res chain seq x y z
N VAL A 1 7.89 11.69 -10.54
CA VAL A 1 6.42 11.85 -10.34
C VAL A 1 5.77 10.54 -9.96
N ILE A 2 5.86 9.49 -10.80
CA ILE A 2 5.23 8.19 -10.52
C ILE A 2 5.69 7.60 -9.17
N THR A 3 6.99 7.66 -8.85
CA THR A 3 7.53 7.20 -7.56
C THR A 3 6.88 7.90 -6.36
N VAL A 4 6.69 9.22 -6.42
CA VAL A 4 6.08 9.99 -5.32
C VAL A 4 4.58 9.68 -5.19
N LEU A 5 3.89 9.47 -6.32
CA LEU A 5 2.50 9.02 -6.30
C LEU A 5 2.38 7.61 -5.71
N ARG A 6 3.36 6.73 -5.99
CA ARG A 6 3.43 5.38 -5.41
C ARG A 6 3.63 5.45 -3.89
N GLU A 7 4.59 6.21 -3.41
CA GLU A 7 4.86 6.41 -1.98
C GLU A 7 3.67 7.01 -1.20
N SER A 8 2.77 7.68 -1.91
CA SER A 8 1.55 8.20 -1.28
C SER A 8 0.54 7.11 -0.91
N GLY A 9 0.61 5.94 -1.57
CA GLY A 9 -0.27 4.80 -1.35
C GLY A 9 -1.73 5.01 -1.80
N TYR A 10 -1.97 5.94 -2.72
CA TYR A 10 -3.31 6.21 -3.29
C TYR A 10 -3.45 5.73 -4.75
N MET A 11 -2.55 4.87 -5.24
CA MET A 11 -2.63 4.42 -6.62
C MET A 11 -3.89 3.56 -6.83
N PRO A 12 -4.74 3.84 -7.83
CA PRO A 12 -5.90 3.01 -8.09
C PRO A 12 -5.49 1.64 -8.63
N LYS A 13 -6.13 0.57 -8.14
CA LYS A 13 -5.95 -0.79 -8.67
C LYS A 13 -6.70 -1.04 -9.98
N VAL A 14 -7.78 -0.29 -10.21
CA VAL A 14 -8.62 -0.48 -11.39
C VAL A 14 -8.01 0.21 -12.60
N GLN A 15 -7.78 -0.54 -13.69
CA GLN A 15 -7.11 -0.07 -14.91
C GLN A 15 -7.73 1.21 -15.48
N SER A 16 -9.07 1.35 -15.47
CA SER A 16 -9.75 2.56 -15.94
C SER A 16 -9.39 3.80 -15.11
N ARG A 17 -9.27 3.65 -13.78
CA ARG A 17 -8.83 4.74 -12.88
C ARG A 17 -7.35 5.04 -13.06
N GLN A 18 -6.51 4.02 -13.28
CA GLN A 18 -5.09 4.24 -13.61
C GLN A 18 -4.92 5.03 -14.90
N LEU A 19 -5.72 4.73 -15.93
CA LEU A 19 -5.72 5.48 -17.18
C LEU A 19 -6.12 6.94 -16.96
N ALA A 20 -7.16 7.19 -16.15
CA ALA A 20 -7.58 8.56 -15.80
C ALA A 20 -6.46 9.33 -15.08
N VAL A 21 -5.74 8.69 -14.15
CA VAL A 21 -4.58 9.29 -13.47
C VAL A 21 -3.45 9.57 -14.46
N LYS A 22 -3.14 8.63 -15.37
CA LYS A 22 -2.13 8.83 -16.42
C LYS A 22 -2.47 10.02 -17.31
N GLN A 23 -3.73 10.13 -17.73
CA GLN A 23 -4.22 11.27 -18.53
C GLN A 23 -4.11 12.59 -17.75
N MET A 24 -4.50 12.61 -16.48
CA MET A 24 -4.38 13.79 -15.62
C MET A 24 -2.91 14.23 -15.45
N ILE A 25 -1.99 13.28 -15.25
CA ILE A 25 -0.56 13.56 -15.19
C ILE A 25 -0.09 14.17 -16.51
N GLN A 26 -0.45 13.58 -17.65
CA GLN A 26 -0.07 14.08 -18.98
C GLN A 26 -0.59 15.50 -19.24
N GLN A 27 -1.83 15.81 -18.82
CA GLN A 27 -2.43 17.13 -18.97
C GLN A 27 -1.76 18.19 -18.09
N LEU A 28 -1.33 17.83 -16.89
CA LEU A 28 -0.73 18.75 -15.93
C LEU A 28 0.80 18.85 -16.06
N MET A 29 1.43 17.94 -16.80
CA MET A 29 2.86 17.92 -17.02
C MET A 29 3.27 19.05 -17.98
N ARG A 30 4.32 19.77 -17.60
CA ARG A 30 4.90 20.81 -18.45
C ARG A 30 5.62 20.16 -19.64
N GLN A 31 5.87 20.95 -20.69
CA GLN A 31 6.55 20.48 -21.90
C GLN A 31 7.94 19.86 -21.64
N ASN A 32 8.62 20.28 -20.56
CA ASN A 32 9.91 19.76 -20.14
C ASN A 32 9.80 18.45 -19.31
N GLY A 33 8.62 17.84 -19.21
CA GLY A 33 8.39 16.62 -18.42
C GLY A 33 8.31 16.84 -16.89
N THR A 34 8.33 18.09 -16.43
CA THR A 34 8.25 18.41 -14.99
C THR A 34 6.83 18.71 -14.54
N LEU A 35 6.57 18.55 -13.25
CA LEU A 35 5.30 18.85 -12.60
C LEU A 35 5.55 19.87 -11.50
N GLY A 36 4.84 20.99 -11.50
CA GLY A 36 4.93 21.95 -10.42
C GLY A 36 4.22 21.44 -9.16
N PHE A 37 4.52 22.05 -8.02
CA PHE A 37 3.94 21.64 -6.73
C PHE A 37 2.41 21.75 -6.71
N GLN A 38 1.85 22.80 -7.32
CA GLN A 38 0.40 22.99 -7.39
C GLN A 38 -0.28 21.92 -8.26
N GLU A 39 0.31 21.58 -9.41
CA GLU A 39 -0.16 20.49 -10.26
C GLU A 39 -0.07 19.14 -9.55
N PHE A 40 1.01 18.90 -8.81
CA PHE A 40 1.17 17.73 -7.97
C PHE A 40 0.07 17.63 -6.90
N MET A 41 -0.21 18.73 -6.20
CA MET A 41 -1.28 18.76 -5.19
C MET A 41 -2.66 18.47 -5.79
N LYS A 42 -2.93 18.91 -7.03
CA LYS A 42 -4.17 18.57 -7.74
C LYS A 42 -4.29 17.06 -7.98
N ILE A 43 -3.22 16.41 -8.45
CA ILE A 43 -3.20 14.96 -8.65
C ILE A 43 -3.39 14.23 -7.31
N MET A 44 -2.69 14.68 -6.27
CA MET A 44 -2.82 14.09 -4.93
C MET A 44 -4.24 14.20 -4.37
N ASN A 45 -4.90 15.35 -4.55
CA ASN A 45 -6.28 15.53 -4.11
C ASN A 45 -7.25 14.63 -4.89
N PHE A 46 -7.05 14.49 -6.20
CA PHE A 46 -7.85 13.58 -7.02
C PHE A 46 -7.70 12.11 -6.56
N LEU A 47 -6.46 11.66 -6.34
CA LEU A 47 -6.18 10.31 -5.85
C LEU A 47 -6.78 10.04 -4.47
N ARG A 48 -6.65 11.00 -3.54
CA ARG A 48 -7.29 10.92 -2.22
C ARG A 48 -8.79 10.79 -2.34
N GLU A 49 -9.42 11.55 -3.23
CA GLU A 49 -10.88 11.51 -3.41
C GLU A 49 -11.34 10.17 -3.99
N LEU A 50 -10.61 9.59 -4.96
CA LEU A 50 -10.92 8.25 -5.46
C LEU A 50 -10.87 7.16 -4.38
N ASP A 51 -9.96 7.28 -3.42
CA ASP A 51 -9.89 6.37 -2.27
C ASP A 51 -11.00 6.68 -1.25
N ARG A 52 -11.31 7.95 -1.00
CA ARG A 52 -12.45 8.34 -0.16
C ARG A 52 -13.76 7.78 -0.71
N ASP A 53 -14.00 7.91 -2.01
CA ASP A 53 -15.21 7.37 -2.65
C ASP A 53 -15.30 5.85 -2.53
N ARG A 54 -14.16 5.15 -2.64
CA ARG A 54 -14.10 3.71 -2.38
C ARG A 54 -14.47 3.41 -0.93
N LEU A 55 -13.88 4.10 0.04
CA LEU A 55 -14.14 3.89 1.46
C LEU A 55 -15.59 4.22 1.82
N ARG A 56 -16.11 5.34 1.32
CA ARG A 56 -17.51 5.75 1.44
C ARG A 56 -18.45 4.66 0.97
N LYS A 57 -18.22 4.11 -0.22
CA LYS A 57 -19.04 3.01 -0.74
C LYS A 57 -19.01 1.79 0.18
N VAL A 58 -17.83 1.41 0.68
CA VAL A 58 -17.70 0.31 1.64
C VAL A 58 -18.45 0.60 2.94
N ILE A 59 -18.44 1.85 3.44
CA ILE A 59 -19.20 2.27 4.62
C ILE A 59 -20.70 2.16 4.35
N ASP A 60 -21.16 2.66 3.20
CA ASP A 60 -22.57 2.64 2.83
C ASP A 60 -23.08 1.19 2.72
N ASP A 61 -22.27 0.30 2.12
CA ASP A 61 -22.60 -1.12 1.97
C ASP A 61 -22.69 -1.87 3.32
N HIS A 62 -22.13 -1.31 4.41
CA HIS A 62 -22.04 -1.95 5.73
C HIS A 62 -22.72 -1.15 6.85
N SER A 63 -23.39 -0.04 6.55
CA SER A 63 -24.13 0.77 7.51
C SER A 63 -25.62 0.75 7.22
N ASP A 64 -26.43 0.94 8.24
CA ASP A 64 -27.89 0.93 8.21
C ASP A 64 -28.52 2.24 7.67
N GLY A 65 -27.75 3.01 6.89
CA GLY A 65 -28.18 4.25 6.24
C GLY A 65 -27.82 5.53 7.00
N ASP A 66 -27.70 5.48 8.34
CA ASP A 66 -27.27 6.64 9.14
C ASP A 66 -25.76 6.90 9.05
N CYS A 67 -24.99 5.94 8.49
CA CYS A 67 -23.55 6.01 8.24
C CYS A 67 -22.74 6.36 9.49
N VAL A 68 -23.17 5.87 10.65
CA VAL A 68 -22.52 6.07 11.93
C VAL A 68 -21.87 4.78 12.39
N VAL A 69 -20.56 4.79 12.66
CA VAL A 69 -19.82 3.61 13.14
C VAL A 69 -19.54 3.79 14.63
N ALA A 70 -19.96 2.83 15.45
CA ALA A 70 -19.60 2.85 16.86
C ALA A 70 -18.07 2.76 17.02
N ALA A 71 -17.47 3.52 17.92
CA ALA A 71 -16.01 3.56 18.08
C ALA A 71 -15.38 2.17 18.31
N LYS A 72 -16.12 1.29 19.00
CA LYS A 72 -15.72 -0.11 19.26
C LYS A 72 -15.72 -1.00 18.00
N GLU A 73 -16.47 -0.63 16.97
CA GLU A 73 -16.63 -1.40 15.72
C GLU A 73 -15.67 -0.96 14.62
N VAL A 74 -14.99 0.18 14.82
CA VAL A 74 -14.00 0.72 13.87
C VAL A 74 -12.94 -0.30 13.50
N GLY A 75 -12.46 -1.11 14.44
CA GLY A 75 -11.47 -2.15 14.17
C GLY A 75 -11.98 -3.21 13.18
N ALA A 76 -13.25 -3.60 13.27
CA ALA A 76 -13.87 -4.49 12.31
C ALA A 76 -14.01 -3.80 10.95
N PHE A 77 -14.42 -2.53 10.97
CA PHE A 77 -14.60 -1.72 9.77
C PHE A 77 -13.29 -1.55 8.98
N LEU A 78 -12.18 -1.25 9.66
CA LEU A 78 -10.85 -1.15 9.05
C LEU A 78 -10.41 -2.45 8.36
N ARG A 79 -10.85 -3.62 8.85
CA ARG A 79 -10.59 -4.91 8.17
C ARG A 79 -11.44 -5.05 6.91
N VAL A 80 -12.71 -4.68 6.97
CA VAL A 80 -13.61 -4.67 5.80
C VAL A 80 -13.07 -3.75 4.70
N CYS A 81 -12.52 -2.59 5.08
CA CYS A 81 -11.87 -1.67 4.15
C CYS A 81 -10.52 -2.16 3.59
N ASN A 82 -10.03 -3.33 4.03
CA ASN A 82 -8.70 -3.88 3.76
C ASN A 82 -7.55 -2.97 4.22
N VAL A 83 -7.77 -2.20 5.29
CA VAL A 83 -6.71 -1.37 5.91
C VAL A 83 -5.93 -2.19 6.95
N LEU A 84 -6.62 -3.05 7.73
CA LEU A 84 -5.99 -3.95 8.70
C LEU A 84 -5.92 -5.38 8.17
N GLY A 85 -4.73 -5.99 8.26
CA GLY A 85 -4.52 -7.40 7.93
C GLY A 85 -5.27 -8.36 8.87
N LYS A 86 -5.59 -9.55 8.36
CA LYS A 86 -6.15 -10.65 9.15
C LYS A 86 -5.12 -11.08 10.20
N GLY A 87 -5.44 -10.92 11.48
CA GLY A 87 -4.53 -11.23 12.60
C GLY A 87 -3.85 -10.02 13.24
N MET A 88 -4.02 -8.80 12.70
CA MET A 88 -3.76 -7.59 13.49
C MET A 88 -4.91 -7.37 14.48
N THR A 89 -4.77 -7.95 15.66
CA THR A 89 -5.55 -7.53 16.84
C THR A 89 -5.15 -6.10 17.22
N GLU A 90 -6.15 -5.34 17.67
CA GLU A 90 -6.11 -3.91 18.01
C GLU A 90 -4.74 -3.46 18.51
N ARG A 91 -3.96 -2.84 17.62
CA ARG A 91 -2.69 -2.26 18.02
C ARG A 91 -2.95 -1.17 19.07
N PRO A 92 -2.12 -1.05 20.10
CA PRO A 92 -2.18 0.11 21.01
C PRO A 92 -2.10 1.44 20.22
N ASP A 93 -1.37 1.45 19.10
CA ASP A 93 -1.30 2.58 18.16
C ASP A 93 -2.67 2.98 17.60
N LEU A 94 -3.58 2.01 17.44
CA LEU A 94 -4.93 2.25 16.94
C LEU A 94 -5.81 2.91 18.01
N LYS A 95 -5.61 2.54 19.28
CA LYS A 95 -6.22 3.24 20.41
C LYS A 95 -5.66 4.65 20.57
N ALA A 96 -4.38 4.89 20.26
CA ALA A 96 -3.80 6.23 20.25
C ALA A 96 -4.34 7.06 19.07
N LEU A 97 -4.51 6.46 17.88
CA LEU A 97 -5.13 7.11 16.72
C LEU A 97 -6.61 7.44 16.93
N LEU A 98 -7.31 6.62 17.73
CA LEU A 98 -8.67 6.88 18.22
C LEU A 98 -8.69 7.80 19.46
N GLY A 99 -7.53 8.01 20.10
CA GLY A 99 -7.36 8.43 21.49
C GLY A 99 -7.61 9.90 21.80
N ASP A 100 -8.30 10.61 20.92
CA ASP A 100 -8.74 11.98 21.11
C ASP A 100 -10.16 12.19 20.54
N SER A 101 -10.92 11.11 20.34
CA SER A 101 -12.32 11.23 19.94
C SER A 101 -13.19 11.70 21.11
N ASP A 102 -12.86 12.79 21.82
CA ASP A 102 -13.65 13.57 22.82
C ASP A 102 -14.71 12.83 23.68
N GLY A 103 -14.57 11.52 23.95
CA GLY A 103 -15.68 10.69 24.45
C GLY A 103 -16.84 10.44 23.47
N ARG A 104 -16.70 10.78 22.17
CA ARG A 104 -17.66 10.44 21.11
C ARG A 104 -17.76 8.93 20.99
N ARG A 105 -18.97 8.40 21.23
CA ARG A 105 -19.28 6.97 21.11
C ARG A 105 -19.37 6.49 19.66
N PHE A 106 -19.44 7.45 18.73
CA PHE A 106 -19.82 7.26 17.35
C PHE A 106 -19.00 8.16 16.43
N LEU A 107 -18.59 7.62 15.28
CA LEU A 107 -17.92 8.34 14.21
C LEU A 107 -18.87 8.49 13.03
N GLY A 108 -18.96 9.69 12.47
CA GLY A 108 -19.69 9.90 11.23
C GLY A 108 -18.93 9.32 10.03
N ARG A 109 -19.62 9.14 8.91
CA ARG A 109 -19.07 8.61 7.65
C ARG A 109 -17.71 9.19 7.29
N GLU A 110 -17.60 10.52 7.23
CA GLU A 110 -16.34 11.18 6.84
C GLU A 110 -15.24 11.00 7.89
N ASP A 111 -15.58 10.94 9.18
CA ASP A 111 -14.61 10.69 10.24
C ASP A 111 -13.99 9.28 10.09
N VAL A 112 -14.82 8.29 9.74
CA VAL A 112 -14.37 6.92 9.47
C VAL A 112 -13.47 6.87 8.24
N VAL A 113 -13.84 7.56 7.15
CA VAL A 113 -13.01 7.66 5.94
C VAL A 113 -11.64 8.26 6.27
N ILE A 114 -11.61 9.40 6.97
CA ILE A 114 -10.37 10.08 7.36
C ILE A 114 -9.51 9.17 8.24
N LEU A 115 -10.13 8.46 9.18
CA LEU A 115 -9.44 7.53 10.05
C LEU A 115 -8.84 6.36 9.26
N CYS A 116 -9.58 5.77 8.32
CA CYS A 116 -9.07 4.72 7.44
C CYS A 116 -7.82 5.18 6.68
N GLN A 117 -7.86 6.39 6.12
CA GLN A 117 -6.71 6.96 5.39
C GLN A 117 -5.49 7.18 6.30
N ARG A 118 -5.71 7.70 7.52
CA ARG A 118 -4.64 7.91 8.51
C ARG A 118 -4.02 6.59 8.95
N VAL A 119 -4.84 5.59 9.28
CA VAL A 119 -4.36 4.25 9.69
C VAL A 119 -3.58 3.61 8.54
N ALA A 120 -4.10 3.65 7.31
CA ALA A 120 -3.42 3.09 6.15
C ALA A 120 -2.05 3.76 5.91
N ALA A 121 -1.98 5.09 5.98
CA ALA A 121 -0.72 5.82 5.86
C ALA A 121 0.28 5.46 6.96
N GLN A 122 -0.17 5.38 8.22
CA GLN A 122 0.66 5.02 9.36
C GLN A 122 1.21 3.59 9.24
N LEU A 123 0.36 2.63 8.81
CA LEU A 123 0.76 1.24 8.61
C LEU A 123 1.85 1.12 7.54
N ARG A 124 1.73 1.87 6.42
CA ARG A 124 2.76 1.91 5.37
C ARG A 124 4.09 2.43 5.90
N VAL A 125 4.09 3.56 6.61
CA VAL A 125 5.32 4.12 7.21
C VAL A 125 5.95 3.10 8.17
N THR A 126 5.13 2.47 9.01
CA THR A 126 5.61 1.47 9.97
C THR A 126 6.16 0.22 9.28
N GLN A 127 5.54 -0.22 8.17
CA GLN A 127 6.01 -1.33 7.37
C GLN A 127 7.35 -1.01 6.70
N HIS A 128 7.46 0.14 6.04
CA HIS A 128 8.71 0.58 5.43
C HIS A 128 9.86 0.65 6.43
N GLU A 129 9.61 1.16 7.65
CA GLU A 129 10.64 1.18 8.69
C GLU A 129 11.01 -0.23 9.15
N ARG A 130 10.07 -1.16 9.25
CA ARG A 130 10.37 -2.57 9.58
C ARG A 130 11.22 -3.24 8.51
N GLU A 131 10.87 -3.05 7.23
CA GLU A 131 11.64 -3.56 6.10
C GLU A 131 13.07 -3.00 6.13
N ARG A 132 13.21 -1.70 6.37
CA ARG A 132 14.50 -1.03 6.53
C ARG A 132 15.31 -1.63 7.67
N GLN A 133 14.72 -1.77 8.86
CA GLN A 133 15.40 -2.35 10.02
C GLN A 133 15.80 -3.81 9.80
N TYR A 134 14.93 -4.60 9.17
CA TYR A 134 15.24 -5.98 8.80
C TYR A 134 16.48 -6.05 7.92
N VAL A 135 16.52 -5.26 6.85
CA VAL A 135 17.64 -5.18 5.91
C VAL A 135 18.93 -4.76 6.62
N LEU A 136 18.89 -3.70 7.44
CA LEU A 136 20.08 -3.20 8.15
C LEU A 136 20.58 -4.19 9.22
N SER A 137 19.67 -4.93 9.87
CA SER A 137 20.01 -5.91 10.91
C SER A 137 20.63 -7.20 10.36
N ALA A 138 20.38 -7.54 9.09
CA ALA A 138 20.86 -8.77 8.45
C ALA A 138 22.38 -8.80 8.16
N GLY A 139 23.13 -7.78 8.60
CA GLY A 139 24.59 -7.85 8.74
C GLY A 139 25.44 -7.60 7.49
N GLY A 140 24.83 -7.23 6.35
CA GLY A 140 25.59 -6.91 5.14
C GLY A 140 25.01 -5.78 4.28
N TRP A 141 23.85 -5.24 4.67
CA TRP A 141 23.16 -4.24 3.88
C TRP A 141 23.20 -2.88 4.60
N ASN A 142 23.40 -1.81 3.83
CA ASN A 142 23.40 -0.44 4.30
C ASN A 142 22.18 0.31 3.72
N GLU A 143 22.06 1.59 4.04
CA GLU A 143 20.95 2.41 3.56
C GLU A 143 20.86 2.44 2.02
N SER A 144 21.98 2.52 1.32
CA SER A 144 21.99 2.52 -0.15
C SER A 144 21.45 1.20 -0.73
N HIS A 145 21.78 0.06 -0.13
CA HIS A 145 21.24 -1.23 -0.55
C HIS A 145 19.73 -1.31 -0.31
N PHE A 146 19.22 -0.75 0.79
CA PHE A 146 17.78 -0.68 1.02
C PHE A 146 17.06 0.17 -0.03
N VAL A 147 17.59 1.36 -0.35
CA VAL A 147 17.02 2.24 -1.38
C VAL A 147 17.02 1.56 -2.75
N GLU A 148 18.11 0.88 -3.11
CA GLU A 148 18.21 0.12 -4.36
C GLU A 148 17.24 -1.07 -4.40
N PHE A 149 17.12 -1.80 -3.30
CA PHE A 149 16.15 -2.89 -3.15
C PHE A 149 14.72 -2.38 -3.34
N ARG A 150 14.34 -1.28 -2.68
CA ARG A 150 12.99 -0.69 -2.84
C ARG A 150 12.74 -0.23 -4.26
N LYS A 151 13.73 0.41 -4.90
CA LYS A 151 13.63 0.81 -6.31
C LYS A 151 13.41 -0.39 -7.23
N SER A 152 14.11 -1.50 -6.95
CA SER A 152 13.98 -2.74 -7.72
C SER A 152 12.64 -3.42 -7.47
N PHE A 153 12.18 -3.48 -6.22
CA PHE A 153 10.85 -3.99 -5.86
C PHE A 153 9.74 -3.24 -6.60
N GLN A 154 9.82 -1.91 -6.62
CA GLN A 154 8.85 -1.06 -7.30
C GLN A 154 8.81 -1.26 -8.83
N LEU A 155 9.84 -1.85 -9.43
CA LEU A 155 9.84 -2.18 -10.86
C LEU A 155 8.89 -3.36 -11.16
N PHE A 156 8.77 -4.30 -10.23
CA PHE A 156 8.00 -5.53 -10.40
C PHE A 156 6.58 -5.44 -9.86
N ASP A 157 6.36 -4.60 -8.86
CA ASP A 157 5.06 -4.27 -8.28
C ASP A 157 4.30 -3.33 -9.25
N ASP A 158 3.65 -3.92 -10.26
CA ASP A 158 2.94 -3.24 -11.35
C ASP A 158 1.62 -2.64 -10.84
N ASP A 159 0.94 -3.38 -9.96
CA ASP A 159 -0.33 -2.94 -9.36
C ASP A 159 -0.14 -1.96 -8.18
N MET A 160 1.10 -1.77 -7.73
CA MET A 160 1.48 -0.89 -6.62
C MET A 160 0.83 -1.30 -5.29
N SER A 161 0.61 -2.60 -5.08
CA SER A 161 0.04 -3.13 -3.84
C SER A 161 1.04 -3.20 -2.68
N GLU A 162 2.30 -2.86 -2.93
CA GLU A 162 3.42 -3.05 -1.98
C GLU A 162 3.67 -4.52 -1.63
N VAL A 163 3.10 -5.44 -2.41
CA VAL A 163 3.26 -6.89 -2.30
C VAL A 163 3.50 -7.42 -3.71
N LEU A 164 4.53 -8.25 -3.91
CA LEU A 164 4.69 -8.92 -5.19
C LEU A 164 3.74 -10.11 -5.26
N GLU A 165 2.68 -10.00 -6.04
CA GLU A 165 1.82 -11.12 -6.35
C GLU A 165 2.60 -12.19 -7.15
N ARG A 166 2.03 -13.39 -7.27
CA ARG A 166 2.70 -14.53 -7.90
C ARG A 166 3.28 -14.20 -9.28
N ASP A 167 2.52 -13.49 -10.11
CA ASP A 167 2.93 -13.18 -11.48
C ASP A 167 4.05 -12.13 -11.52
N GLU A 168 4.00 -11.13 -10.63
CA GLU A 168 5.04 -10.11 -10.45
C GLU A 168 6.34 -10.74 -9.91
N LEU A 169 6.20 -11.66 -8.96
CA LEU A 169 7.33 -12.44 -8.43
C LEU A 169 7.94 -13.32 -9.53
N LEU A 170 7.13 -13.96 -10.37
CA LEU A 170 7.63 -14.75 -11.51
C LEU A 170 8.40 -13.88 -12.51
N LEU A 171 7.93 -12.66 -12.77
CA LEU A 171 8.65 -11.68 -13.60
C LEU A 171 9.98 -11.29 -12.97
N ALA A 172 10.00 -10.98 -11.66
CA ALA A 172 11.22 -10.67 -10.92
C ALA A 172 12.23 -11.82 -10.99
N MET A 173 11.77 -13.06 -10.75
CA MET A 173 12.61 -14.25 -10.83
C MET A 173 13.12 -14.49 -12.25
N LYS A 174 12.30 -14.27 -13.29
CA LYS A 174 12.73 -14.40 -14.68
C LYS A 174 13.88 -13.42 -15.01
N GLN A 175 13.82 -12.20 -14.47
CA GLN A 175 14.87 -11.21 -14.66
C GLN A 175 16.16 -11.55 -13.88
N LEU A 176 16.03 -12.07 -12.66
CA LEU A 176 17.17 -12.50 -11.82
C LEU A 176 17.89 -13.75 -12.37
N LYS A 177 17.17 -14.63 -13.06
CA LYS A 177 17.68 -15.93 -13.53
C LYS A 177 18.68 -15.88 -14.69
N GLY A 178 18.81 -14.76 -15.41
CA GLY A 178 19.59 -14.72 -16.65
C GLY A 178 19.12 -15.75 -17.69
N ALA A 179 19.89 -15.94 -18.77
CA ALA A 179 19.50 -16.83 -19.88
C ALA A 179 19.58 -18.35 -19.55
N ASP A 180 20.34 -18.75 -18.52
CA ASP A 180 20.77 -20.13 -18.32
C ASP A 180 19.82 -21.03 -17.50
N TRP A 181 18.70 -20.50 -17.00
CA TRP A 181 17.86 -21.17 -15.99
C TRP A 181 16.45 -21.58 -16.45
N GLN A 182 16.25 -21.79 -17.75
CA GLN A 182 14.93 -22.07 -18.35
C GLN A 182 14.32 -23.46 -18.04
N SER A 183 14.99 -24.36 -17.31
CA SER A 183 14.56 -25.76 -17.17
C SER A 183 13.77 -26.11 -15.91
N GLN A 184 13.61 -25.22 -14.92
CA GLN A 184 12.82 -25.51 -13.71
C GLN A 184 11.75 -24.45 -13.40
N SER A 185 10.49 -24.82 -13.63
CA SER A 185 9.30 -23.96 -13.49
C SER A 185 8.78 -23.83 -12.06
N ASN A 186 9.42 -24.45 -11.06
CA ASN A 186 8.89 -24.51 -9.69
C ASN A 186 9.58 -23.47 -8.79
N VAL A 187 8.83 -22.41 -8.45
CA VAL A 187 9.25 -21.34 -7.53
C VAL A 187 9.71 -21.89 -6.19
N ASN A 188 9.07 -22.95 -5.68
CA ASN A 188 9.42 -23.56 -4.39
C ASN A 188 10.81 -24.19 -4.43
N LEU A 189 11.22 -24.81 -5.55
CA LEU A 189 12.57 -25.36 -5.71
C LEU A 189 13.63 -24.26 -5.68
N ILE A 190 13.30 -23.07 -6.20
CA ILE A 190 14.22 -21.95 -6.26
C ILE A 190 14.36 -21.29 -4.89
N LEU A 191 13.27 -21.08 -4.17
CA LEU A 191 13.30 -20.61 -2.79
C LEU A 191 14.09 -21.58 -1.91
N THR A 192 13.86 -22.88 -2.06
CA THR A 192 14.62 -23.93 -1.37
C THR A 192 16.11 -23.88 -1.72
N ALA A 193 16.46 -23.69 -3.00
CA ALA A 193 17.85 -23.56 -3.45
C ALA A 193 18.55 -22.31 -2.89
N LEU A 194 17.79 -21.25 -2.58
CA LEU A 194 18.27 -20.05 -1.89
C LEU A 194 18.31 -20.20 -0.36
N GLY A 195 18.04 -21.41 0.17
CA GLY A 195 17.98 -21.68 1.60
C GLY A 195 16.74 -21.11 2.29
N MET A 196 15.73 -20.69 1.53
CA MET A 196 14.45 -20.20 2.04
C MET A 196 13.45 -21.35 2.08
N ASP A 197 12.72 -21.47 3.19
CA ASP A 197 11.64 -22.45 3.30
C ASP A 197 10.37 -21.91 2.60
N PRO A 198 9.93 -22.49 1.47
CA PRO A 198 8.78 -22.00 0.71
C PRO A 198 7.45 -22.20 1.45
N THR A 199 7.44 -22.99 2.53
CA THR A 199 6.25 -23.21 3.36
C THR A 199 6.14 -22.23 4.52
N LYS A 200 7.23 -21.49 4.79
CA LYS A 200 7.31 -20.56 5.90
C LYS A 200 6.86 -19.19 5.43
N GLU A 201 5.73 -18.73 5.95
CA GLU A 201 5.26 -17.36 5.74
C GLU A 201 6.33 -16.39 6.30
N ILE A 202 6.89 -15.54 5.43
CA ILE A 202 7.76 -14.44 5.88
C ILE A 202 6.82 -13.43 6.56
N LYS A 203 6.77 -13.48 7.89
CA LYS A 203 5.98 -12.57 8.73
C LYS A 203 6.74 -11.28 9.03
#